data_AF-A0A3D4UPB3-F1
#
_entry.id   AF-A0A3D4UPB3-F1
#
_cell.length_a   1.000
_cell.length_b   1.000
_cell.length_c   1.000
_cell.angle_alpha   90.00
_cell.angle_beta   90.00
_cell.angle_gamma   90.00
#
_symmetry.space_group_name_H-M   'P 1'
#
loop_
_entity.id
_entity.type
_entity.pdbx_description
1 polymer ?
#
loop_
_entity_poly.entity_id
_entity_poly.type
_entity_poly.pdbx_seq_one_letter_code
_entity_poly.pdbx_strand_id
1 'polypeptide(L)'
;SALFTSDTLWAIVQRMLDDPRACVERYNEAVGGHPQARVRPLMIEDGRVELPMWGLRDGRARVAIDTDNIDTFQRHELAPRGLFMSLLVRAHLGELFIHGTGGWAYDRITQDWAKAWLGMELSPMALATATQHLELGWDPDEAVGVNEASWRLHHARHTPGMLGDESAQRQKDELVSDIEQAKASGTNPDAPYQQLQSLLERYRGEHRQQLDALRDRVDQARAMQKQIALANDRTWPFVLFSEQQLGDLRRAVVGAMH
;
A
#
# COMPACT_ATOMS: atom_id res chain seq x y z
N SER A 1 3.99 -29.58 -11.83
CA SER A 1 2.70 -29.14 -12.38
C SER A 1 2.42 -29.85 -13.69
N ALA A 2 1.15 -30.17 -14.00
CA ALA A 2 0.75 -30.66 -15.33
C ALA A 2 0.98 -29.62 -16.46
N LEU A 3 1.25 -28.35 -16.11
CA LEU A 3 1.59 -27.33 -17.10
C LEU A 3 2.89 -27.63 -17.85
N PHE A 4 3.92 -28.09 -17.13
CA PHE A 4 5.26 -28.31 -17.71
C PHE A 4 5.45 -29.69 -18.33
N THR A 5 4.39 -30.48 -18.41
CA THR A 5 4.36 -31.67 -19.28
C THR A 5 4.02 -31.30 -20.73
N SER A 6 3.54 -30.07 -20.99
CA SER A 6 3.38 -29.54 -22.35
C SER A 6 4.72 -29.06 -22.89
N ASP A 7 5.12 -29.56 -24.06
CA ASP A 7 6.37 -29.14 -24.72
C ASP A 7 6.35 -27.64 -25.09
N THR A 8 5.19 -27.10 -25.50
CA THR A 8 5.04 -25.67 -25.81
C THR A 8 5.36 -24.80 -24.61
N LEU A 9 4.80 -25.12 -23.43
CA LEU A 9 5.06 -24.35 -22.21
C LEU A 9 6.48 -24.60 -21.70
N TRP A 10 7.00 -25.82 -21.87
CA TRP A 10 8.37 -26.14 -21.53
C TRP A 10 9.39 -25.40 -22.41
N ALA A 11 9.08 -25.07 -23.66
CA ALA A 11 9.97 -24.29 -24.53
C ALA A 11 10.28 -22.90 -23.95
N ILE A 12 9.32 -22.27 -23.26
CA ILE A 12 9.57 -21.00 -22.54
C ILE A 12 10.50 -21.23 -21.35
N VAL A 13 10.33 -22.34 -20.63
CA VAL A 13 11.26 -22.73 -19.56
C VAL A 13 12.64 -22.97 -20.14
N GLN A 14 12.79 -23.68 -21.25
CA GLN A 14 14.10 -23.90 -21.89
C GLN A 14 14.79 -22.58 -22.24
N ARG A 15 14.07 -21.63 -22.85
CA ARG A 15 14.62 -20.29 -23.12
C ARG A 15 15.05 -19.55 -21.86
N MET A 16 14.38 -19.79 -20.73
CA MET A 16 14.79 -19.28 -19.42
C MET A 16 16.04 -19.99 -18.89
N LEU A 17 16.23 -21.27 -19.17
CA LEU A 17 17.42 -22.02 -18.75
C LEU A 17 18.65 -21.77 -19.63
N ASP A 18 18.43 -21.42 -20.90
CA ASP A 18 19.50 -21.06 -21.83
C ASP A 18 20.17 -19.73 -21.44
N ASP A 19 19.40 -18.77 -20.92
CA ASP A 19 19.91 -17.50 -20.38
C ASP A 19 19.09 -17.05 -19.15
N PRO A 20 19.34 -17.67 -17.98
CA PRO A 20 18.59 -17.38 -16.75
C PRO A 20 18.82 -15.95 -16.28
N ARG A 21 20.02 -15.42 -16.50
CA ARG A 21 20.38 -14.07 -16.09
C ARG A 21 19.59 -13.04 -16.87
N ALA A 22 19.56 -13.12 -18.21
CA ALA A 22 18.78 -12.17 -19.01
C ALA A 22 17.29 -12.23 -18.68
N CYS A 23 16.72 -13.44 -18.48
CA CYS A 23 15.34 -13.60 -18.04
C CYS A 23 15.04 -12.82 -16.75
N VAL A 24 15.90 -13.01 -15.74
CA VAL A 24 15.69 -12.46 -14.39
C VAL A 24 16.03 -10.98 -14.31
N GLU A 25 17.01 -10.48 -15.07
CA GLU A 25 17.28 -9.04 -15.19
C GLU A 25 16.07 -8.30 -15.77
N ARG A 26 15.46 -8.82 -16.84
CA ARG A 26 14.23 -8.22 -17.40
C ARG A 26 13.02 -8.33 -16.48
N TYR A 27 12.91 -9.42 -15.74
CA TYR A 27 11.90 -9.55 -14.68
C TYR A 27 12.10 -8.45 -13.62
N ASN A 28 13.34 -8.26 -13.14
CA ASN A 28 13.65 -7.31 -12.09
C ASN A 28 13.47 -5.84 -12.55
N GLU A 29 13.84 -5.52 -13.80
CA GLU A 29 13.52 -4.23 -14.42
C GLU A 29 12.01 -3.97 -14.45
N ALA A 30 11.22 -4.96 -14.92
CA ALA A 30 9.77 -4.83 -14.94
C ALA A 30 9.19 -4.64 -13.55
N VAL A 31 9.66 -5.39 -12.54
CA VAL A 31 9.27 -5.19 -11.14
C VAL A 31 9.62 -3.79 -10.64
N GLY A 32 10.80 -3.28 -10.97
CA GLY A 32 11.25 -1.93 -10.61
C GLY A 32 10.39 -0.80 -11.19
N GLY A 33 9.78 -1.02 -12.35
CA GLY A 33 8.83 -0.09 -12.98
C GLY A 33 7.47 0.02 -12.25
N HIS A 34 7.16 -0.89 -11.32
CA HIS A 34 5.86 -0.96 -10.63
C HIS A 34 6.00 -1.09 -9.09
N PRO A 35 6.59 -0.11 -8.40
CA PRO A 35 6.85 -0.18 -6.95
C PRO A 35 5.58 -0.37 -6.11
N GLN A 36 4.43 0.14 -6.58
CA GLN A 36 3.13 -0.01 -5.92
C GLN A 36 2.64 -1.46 -5.81
N ALA A 37 3.11 -2.36 -6.67
CA ALA A 37 2.71 -3.77 -6.68
C ALA A 37 3.42 -4.59 -5.60
N ARG A 38 4.47 -4.06 -4.95
CA ARG A 38 5.21 -4.71 -3.85
C ARG A 38 5.70 -6.13 -4.17
N VAL A 39 6.01 -6.40 -5.44
CA VAL A 39 6.64 -7.66 -5.86
C VAL A 39 8.12 -7.62 -5.46
N ARG A 40 8.62 -8.72 -4.89
CA ARG A 40 10.04 -8.86 -4.58
C ARG A 40 10.84 -9.14 -5.86
N PRO A 41 11.95 -8.42 -6.13
CA PRO A 41 12.92 -8.81 -7.12
C PRO A 41 13.47 -10.23 -6.84
N LEU A 42 13.77 -10.97 -7.91
CA LEU A 42 14.45 -12.25 -7.81
C LEU A 42 15.95 -12.04 -7.58
N MET A 43 16.56 -12.96 -6.84
CA MET A 43 17.97 -12.90 -6.49
C MET A 43 18.88 -13.19 -7.70
N ILE A 44 19.93 -12.39 -7.84
CA ILE A 44 21.09 -12.64 -8.70
C ILE A 44 22.32 -12.47 -7.82
N GLU A 45 23.00 -13.57 -7.48
CA GLU A 45 24.26 -13.60 -6.71
C GLU A 45 25.30 -14.36 -7.53
N ASP A 46 26.60 -14.11 -7.35
CA ASP A 46 27.70 -14.59 -8.22
C ASP A 46 27.57 -16.08 -8.65
N GLY A 47 27.01 -16.31 -9.83
CA GLY A 47 26.78 -17.65 -10.42
C GLY A 47 25.41 -18.29 -10.16
N ARG A 48 24.62 -17.76 -9.21
CA ARG A 48 23.30 -18.28 -8.82
C ARG A 48 22.19 -17.29 -9.20
N VAL A 49 21.24 -17.78 -10.00
CA VAL A 49 20.10 -16.97 -10.45
C VAL A 49 18.79 -17.61 -9.98
N GLU A 50 18.02 -16.89 -9.17
CA GLU A 50 16.70 -17.34 -8.72
C GLU A 50 15.69 -17.23 -9.87
N LEU A 51 15.02 -18.34 -10.19
CA LEU A 51 14.03 -18.40 -11.25
C LEU A 51 12.61 -18.13 -10.71
N PRO A 52 11.68 -17.62 -11.54
CA PRO A 52 10.28 -17.37 -11.16
C PRO A 52 9.46 -18.67 -11.06
N MET A 53 10.00 -19.70 -10.41
CA MET A 53 9.41 -21.01 -10.23
C MET A 53 9.48 -21.48 -8.77
N TRP A 54 8.63 -22.45 -8.46
CA TRP A 54 8.61 -23.24 -7.24
C TRP A 54 8.91 -24.70 -7.57
N GLY A 55 9.69 -25.33 -6.72
CA GLY A 55 9.82 -26.79 -6.63
C GLY A 55 8.81 -27.32 -5.62
N LEU A 56 8.04 -28.32 -6.05
CA LEU A 56 6.97 -28.95 -5.28
C LEU A 56 7.29 -30.44 -5.13
N ARG A 57 7.35 -30.92 -3.88
CA ARG A 57 7.45 -32.34 -3.56
C ARG A 57 6.39 -32.69 -2.53
N ASP A 58 5.80 -33.86 -2.64
CA ASP A 58 4.72 -34.29 -1.75
C ASP A 58 5.15 -34.25 -0.28
N GLY A 59 4.27 -33.67 0.54
CA GLY A 59 4.50 -33.52 1.99
C GLY A 59 5.62 -32.54 2.37
N ARG A 60 6.18 -31.78 1.42
CA ARG A 60 7.24 -30.80 1.69
C ARG A 60 6.78 -29.38 1.38
N ALA A 61 7.39 -28.42 2.06
CA ALA A 61 7.21 -27.01 1.72
C ALA A 61 7.73 -26.71 0.31
N ARG A 62 7.10 -25.75 -0.38
CA ARG A 62 7.59 -25.25 -1.67
C ARG A 62 8.98 -24.65 -1.52
N VAL A 63 9.85 -24.90 -2.50
CA VAL A 63 11.23 -24.39 -2.51
C VAL A 63 11.42 -23.45 -3.69
N ALA A 64 12.12 -22.34 -3.47
CA ALA A 64 12.52 -21.44 -4.56
C ALA A 64 13.47 -22.15 -5.51
N ILE A 65 13.18 -22.10 -6.81
CA ILE A 65 14.05 -22.68 -7.83
C ILE A 65 15.11 -21.67 -8.24
N ASP A 66 16.33 -22.14 -8.44
CA ASP A 66 17.45 -21.41 -8.97
C ASP A 66 18.29 -22.31 -9.90
N THR A 67 19.35 -21.73 -10.48
CA THR A 67 20.29 -22.45 -11.34
C THR A 67 21.03 -23.59 -10.66
N ASP A 68 21.12 -23.62 -9.32
CA ASP A 68 21.88 -24.66 -8.59
C ASP A 68 21.01 -25.88 -8.28
N ASN A 69 19.71 -25.67 -8.06
CA ASN A 69 18.82 -26.72 -7.59
C ASN A 69 17.81 -27.24 -8.62
N ILE A 70 17.66 -26.56 -9.77
CA ILE A 70 16.62 -26.91 -10.75
C ILE A 70 16.73 -28.35 -11.26
N ASP A 71 17.93 -28.84 -11.51
CA ASP A 71 18.18 -30.20 -12.01
C ASP A 71 17.81 -31.30 -11.01
N THR A 72 17.60 -30.93 -9.74
CA THR A 72 17.12 -31.85 -8.70
C THR A 72 15.60 -32.06 -8.75
N PHE A 73 14.88 -31.31 -9.57
CA PHE A 73 13.44 -31.40 -9.74
C PHE A 73 13.07 -31.93 -11.12
N GLN A 74 12.11 -32.84 -11.17
CA GLN A 74 11.51 -33.25 -12.43
C GLN A 74 10.55 -32.16 -12.94
N ARG A 75 10.28 -32.13 -14.26
CA ARG A 75 9.36 -31.12 -14.86
C ARG A 75 8.00 -31.06 -14.16
N HIS A 76 7.46 -32.21 -13.78
CA HIS A 76 6.18 -32.32 -13.09
C HIS A 76 6.24 -31.91 -11.61
N GLU A 77 7.44 -31.71 -11.04
CA GLU A 77 7.65 -31.15 -9.69
C GLU A 77 7.83 -29.63 -9.73
N LEU A 78 8.05 -29.04 -10.91
CA LEU A 78 8.15 -27.59 -11.09
C LEU A 78 6.77 -26.94 -11.24
N ALA A 79 6.62 -25.73 -10.72
CA ALA A 79 5.44 -24.89 -10.90
C ALA A 79 5.83 -23.42 -11.07
N PRO A 80 5.15 -22.66 -11.94
CA PRO A 80 5.44 -21.23 -12.11
C PRO A 80 4.97 -20.43 -10.88
N ARG A 81 5.69 -19.35 -10.55
CA ARG A 81 5.21 -18.31 -9.61
C ARG A 81 4.17 -17.43 -10.30
N GLY A 82 3.49 -16.58 -9.52
CA GLY A 82 2.35 -15.78 -10.00
C GLY A 82 2.57 -15.07 -11.33
N LEU A 83 3.62 -14.26 -11.46
CA LEU A 83 3.91 -13.55 -12.72
C LEU A 83 4.23 -14.50 -13.88
N PHE A 84 4.98 -15.57 -13.64
CA PHE A 84 5.29 -16.53 -14.69
C PHE A 84 4.07 -17.37 -15.09
N MET A 85 3.18 -17.67 -14.13
CA MET A 85 1.90 -18.32 -14.41
C MET A 85 1.05 -17.43 -15.31
N SER A 86 0.91 -16.14 -14.97
CA SER A 86 0.22 -15.16 -15.82
C SER A 86 0.81 -15.10 -17.22
N LEU A 87 2.15 -15.10 -17.35
CA LEU A 87 2.82 -15.10 -18.66
C LEU A 87 2.40 -16.31 -19.48
N LEU A 88 2.54 -17.52 -18.93
CA LEU A 88 2.23 -18.76 -19.64
C LEU A 88 0.76 -18.83 -20.06
N VAL A 89 -0.15 -18.45 -19.15
CA VAL A 89 -1.59 -18.49 -19.41
C VAL A 89 -1.98 -17.46 -20.48
N ARG A 90 -1.47 -16.23 -20.39
CA ARG A 90 -1.78 -15.17 -21.37
C ARG A 90 -1.08 -15.37 -22.72
N ALA A 91 0.04 -16.10 -22.76
CA ALA A 91 0.74 -16.41 -24.00
C ALA A 91 0.08 -17.55 -24.78
N HIS A 92 -0.54 -18.52 -24.08
CA HIS A 92 -0.91 -19.81 -24.71
C HIS A 92 -2.30 -20.34 -24.40
N LEU A 93 -2.97 -19.87 -23.35
CA LEU A 93 -4.19 -20.51 -22.85
C LEU A 93 -5.43 -19.61 -22.90
N GLY A 94 -5.29 -18.30 -23.09
CA GLY A 94 -6.42 -17.37 -23.11
C GLY A 94 -6.26 -16.24 -24.12
N GLU A 95 -7.40 -15.79 -24.66
CA GLU A 95 -7.51 -14.63 -25.56
C GLU A 95 -7.83 -13.34 -24.80
N LEU A 96 -8.36 -13.46 -23.57
CA LEU A 96 -8.63 -12.36 -22.65
C LEU A 96 -8.34 -12.85 -21.23
N PHE A 97 -7.66 -12.01 -20.44
CA PHE A 97 -7.32 -12.32 -19.07
C PHE A 97 -7.99 -11.34 -18.09
N ILE A 98 -8.92 -11.85 -17.28
CA ILE A 98 -9.77 -11.03 -16.42
C ILE A 98 -9.21 -11.01 -15.01
N HIS A 99 -9.02 -9.80 -14.47
CA HIS A 99 -8.53 -9.56 -13.11
C HIS A 99 -9.59 -8.92 -12.24
N GLY A 100 -9.49 -9.19 -10.93
CA GLY A 100 -9.99 -8.30 -9.89
C GLY A 100 -8.95 -7.22 -9.55
N THR A 101 -9.30 -6.28 -8.68
CA THR A 101 -8.43 -5.13 -8.31
C THR A 101 -7.03 -5.52 -7.84
N GLY A 102 -6.89 -6.66 -7.16
CA GLY A 102 -5.60 -7.15 -6.67
C GLY A 102 -4.68 -7.63 -7.81
N GLY A 103 -5.20 -8.40 -8.76
CA GLY A 103 -4.40 -9.04 -9.82
C GLY A 103 -3.94 -8.07 -10.91
N TRP A 104 -4.72 -7.01 -11.16
CA TRP A 104 -4.47 -6.04 -12.23
C TRP A 104 -3.08 -5.38 -12.15
N ALA A 105 -2.65 -4.98 -10.95
CA ALA A 105 -1.36 -4.32 -10.78
C ALA A 105 -0.17 -5.24 -11.06
N TYR A 106 -0.27 -6.52 -10.66
CA TYR A 106 0.80 -7.50 -10.88
C TYR A 106 0.95 -7.82 -12.36
N ASP A 107 -0.15 -7.94 -13.09
CA ASP A 107 -0.09 -8.43 -14.46
C ASP A 107 0.45 -7.40 -15.46
N ARG A 108 0.47 -6.11 -15.09
CA ARG A 108 1.24 -5.09 -15.79
C ARG A 108 2.75 -5.39 -15.79
N ILE A 109 3.27 -5.92 -14.67
CA ILE A 109 4.66 -6.38 -14.60
C ILE A 109 4.87 -7.54 -15.57
N THR A 110 3.94 -8.49 -15.61
CA THR A 110 3.99 -9.64 -16.54
C THR A 110 4.04 -9.17 -18.00
N GLN A 111 3.21 -8.18 -18.37
CA GLN A 111 3.21 -7.60 -19.71
C GLN A 111 4.58 -7.01 -20.07
N ASP A 112 5.12 -6.14 -19.22
CA ASP A 112 6.38 -5.46 -19.48
C ASP A 112 7.55 -6.45 -19.53
N TRP A 113 7.56 -7.44 -18.62
CA TRP A 113 8.54 -8.51 -18.61
C TRP A 113 8.49 -9.37 -19.87
N ALA A 114 7.31 -9.83 -20.29
CA ALA A 114 7.15 -10.65 -21.49
C ALA A 114 7.59 -9.91 -22.76
N LYS A 115 7.24 -8.61 -22.86
CA LYS A 115 7.68 -7.76 -23.96
C LYS A 115 9.20 -7.58 -23.97
N ALA A 116 9.81 -7.31 -22.82
CA ALA A 116 11.24 -7.06 -22.73
C ALA A 116 12.10 -8.32 -22.91
N TRP A 117 11.64 -9.48 -22.44
CA TRP A 117 12.41 -10.73 -22.48
C TRP A 117 12.11 -11.59 -23.72
N LEU A 118 10.84 -11.73 -24.08
CA LEU A 118 10.41 -12.62 -25.18
C LEU A 118 10.04 -11.84 -26.45
N GLY A 119 9.95 -10.51 -26.40
CA GLY A 119 9.43 -9.72 -27.51
C GLY A 119 7.94 -9.96 -27.78
N MET A 120 7.21 -10.48 -26.78
CA MET A 120 5.83 -10.93 -26.93
C MET A 120 4.86 -9.90 -26.36
N GLU A 121 3.83 -9.56 -27.14
CA GLU A 121 2.63 -8.91 -26.63
C GLU A 121 1.66 -10.00 -26.16
N LEU A 122 1.32 -9.98 -24.87
CA LEU A 122 0.41 -10.98 -24.28
C LEU A 122 -1.05 -10.64 -24.55
N SER A 123 -1.93 -11.66 -24.51
CA SER A 123 -3.38 -11.48 -24.67
C SER A 123 -3.93 -10.38 -23.76
N PRO A 124 -4.86 -9.54 -24.25
CA PRO A 124 -5.36 -8.36 -23.53
C PRO A 124 -5.93 -8.71 -22.15
N MET A 125 -5.98 -7.69 -21.29
CA MET A 125 -6.52 -7.82 -19.94
C MET A 125 -7.71 -6.91 -19.73
N ALA A 126 -8.62 -7.34 -18.86
CA ALA A 126 -9.71 -6.52 -18.36
C ALA A 126 -9.75 -6.55 -16.83
N LEU A 127 -9.98 -5.40 -16.21
CA LEU A 127 -10.35 -5.31 -14.80
C LEU A 127 -11.88 -5.32 -14.70
N ALA A 128 -12.44 -6.41 -14.18
CA ALA A 128 -13.87 -6.53 -13.93
C ALA A 128 -14.09 -6.73 -12.43
N THR A 129 -14.62 -5.70 -11.78
CA THR A 129 -14.91 -5.74 -10.34
C THR A 129 -16.24 -5.07 -10.04
N ALA A 130 -16.97 -5.62 -9.08
CA ALA A 130 -18.15 -5.02 -8.51
C ALA A 130 -17.97 -5.02 -7.00
N THR A 131 -18.09 -3.87 -6.36
CA THR A 131 -17.91 -3.71 -4.91
C THR A 131 -19.20 -3.17 -4.33
N GLN A 132 -19.75 -3.89 -3.35
CA GLN A 132 -20.86 -3.43 -2.51
C GLN A 132 -20.30 -3.15 -1.12
N HIS A 133 -20.47 -1.92 -0.64
CA HIS A 133 -20.13 -1.55 0.73
C HIS A 133 -21.32 -1.78 1.65
N LEU A 134 -21.05 -2.07 2.91
CA LEU A 134 -22.08 -2.24 3.92
C LEU A 134 -22.62 -0.87 4.33
N GLU A 135 -23.93 -0.69 4.22
CA GLU A 135 -24.59 0.55 4.64
C GLU A 135 -24.69 0.60 6.16
N LEU A 136 -23.65 1.14 6.80
CA LEU A 136 -23.58 1.30 8.24
C LEU A 136 -24.23 2.61 8.74
N GLY A 137 -24.91 3.36 7.86
CA GLY A 137 -25.61 4.61 8.20
C GLY A 137 -24.66 5.80 8.43
N TRP A 138 -23.51 5.82 7.78
CA TRP A 138 -22.52 6.91 7.88
C TRP A 138 -22.59 7.81 6.65
N ASP A 139 -22.52 9.12 6.88
CA ASP A 139 -22.33 10.11 5.83
C ASP A 139 -20.82 10.39 5.63
N PRO A 140 -20.25 10.13 4.44
CA PRO A 140 -18.85 10.46 4.14
C PRO A 140 -18.50 11.94 4.35
N ASP A 141 -19.49 12.84 4.22
CA ASP A 141 -19.29 14.28 4.38
C ASP A 141 -19.15 14.70 5.86
N GLU A 142 -19.45 13.80 6.81
CA GLU A 142 -19.18 13.99 8.25
C GLU A 142 -17.71 13.77 8.65
N ALA A 143 -16.84 13.46 7.69
CA ALA A 143 -15.43 13.23 7.94
C ALA A 143 -14.72 14.50 8.46
N VAL A 144 -14.62 14.63 9.78
CA VAL A 144 -13.75 15.64 10.40
C VAL A 144 -12.29 15.29 10.06
N GLY A 145 -11.60 16.22 9.41
CA GLY A 145 -10.20 16.05 9.05
C GLY A 145 -9.32 15.85 10.28
N VAL A 146 -8.87 14.61 10.53
CA VAL A 146 -7.97 14.27 11.65
C VAL A 146 -6.72 15.14 11.65
N ASN A 147 -6.20 15.44 10.46
CA ASN A 147 -5.03 16.30 10.28
C ASN A 147 -5.30 17.73 10.75
N GLU A 148 -6.44 18.31 10.38
CA GLU A 148 -6.81 19.67 10.80
C GLU A 148 -7.03 19.73 12.32
N ALA A 149 -7.77 18.77 12.88
CA ALA A 149 -8.00 18.70 14.32
C ALA A 149 -6.69 18.54 15.11
N SER A 150 -5.79 17.66 14.64
CA SER A 150 -4.49 17.41 15.27
C SER A 150 -3.58 18.64 15.17
N TRP A 151 -3.57 19.31 14.01
CA TRP A 151 -2.84 20.55 13.80
C TRP A 151 -3.33 21.63 14.77
N ARG A 152 -4.65 21.85 14.84
CA ARG A 152 -5.24 22.85 15.75
C ARG A 152 -4.87 22.59 17.21
N LEU A 153 -4.98 21.34 17.69
CA LEU A 153 -4.59 20.98 19.06
C LEU A 153 -3.09 21.21 19.31
N HIS A 154 -2.24 20.78 18.38
CA HIS A 154 -0.80 20.97 18.51
C HIS A 154 -0.44 22.45 18.61
N HIS A 155 -0.93 23.28 17.70
CA HIS A 155 -0.61 24.71 17.69
C HIS A 155 -1.22 25.47 18.87
N ALA A 156 -2.44 25.13 19.29
CA ALA A 156 -3.08 25.74 20.45
C ALA A 156 -2.27 25.56 21.74
N ARG A 157 -1.53 24.45 21.92
CA ARG A 157 -0.67 24.25 23.10
C ARG A 157 0.53 25.19 23.21
N HIS A 158 0.87 25.85 22.11
CA HIS A 158 2.07 26.68 21.99
C HIS A 158 1.77 28.10 21.51
N THR A 159 0.54 28.40 21.10
CA THR A 159 0.15 29.68 20.51
C THR A 159 -1.05 30.22 21.27
N PRO A 160 -0.83 30.93 22.39
CA PRO A 160 -1.91 31.45 23.23
C PRO A 160 -3.00 32.22 22.48
N GLY A 161 -2.61 32.98 21.45
CA GLY A 161 -3.55 33.73 20.62
C GLY A 161 -4.61 32.86 19.93
N MET A 162 -4.35 31.57 19.67
CA MET A 162 -5.34 30.66 19.09
C MET A 162 -6.52 30.36 20.01
N LEU A 163 -6.34 30.50 21.32
CA LEU A 163 -7.42 30.37 22.31
C LEU A 163 -7.93 31.73 22.82
N GLY A 164 -7.50 32.83 22.17
CA GLY A 164 -7.90 34.19 22.52
C GLY A 164 -7.12 34.82 23.67
N ASP A 165 -6.03 34.20 24.15
CA ASP A 165 -5.16 34.79 25.18
C ASP A 165 -4.08 35.66 24.53
N GLU A 166 -4.47 36.89 24.20
CA GLU A 166 -3.57 37.88 23.62
C GLU A 166 -2.48 38.34 24.59
N SER A 167 -2.73 38.26 25.91
CA SER A 167 -1.77 38.69 26.92
C SER A 167 -0.59 37.73 26.98
N ALA A 168 -0.86 36.42 27.11
CA ALA A 168 0.18 35.42 27.07
C ALA A 168 0.86 35.34 25.69
N GLN A 169 0.13 35.63 24.60
CA GLN A 169 0.72 35.70 23.27
C GLN A 169 1.77 36.82 23.18
N ARG A 170 1.44 38.04 23.64
CA ARG A 170 2.41 39.16 23.68
C ARG A 170 3.64 38.83 24.53
N GLN A 171 3.44 38.29 25.73
CA GLN A 171 4.55 37.89 26.61
C GLN A 171 5.44 36.81 25.97
N LYS A 172 4.83 35.85 25.26
CA LYS A 172 5.56 34.83 24.51
C LYS A 172 6.41 35.49 23.41
N ASP A 173 5.83 36.41 22.64
CA ASP A 173 6.51 37.06 21.52
C ASP A 173 7.71 37.91 22.00
N GLU A 174 7.57 38.60 23.14
CA GLU A 174 8.66 39.30 23.82
C GLU A 174 9.79 38.34 24.22
N LEU A 175 9.46 37.22 24.90
CA LEU A 175 10.45 36.22 25.31
C LEU A 175 11.15 35.54 24.11
N VAL A 176 10.44 35.32 23.00
CA VAL A 176 11.04 34.79 21.77
C VAL A 176 12.04 35.80 21.19
N SER A 177 11.68 37.09 21.15
CA SER A 177 12.58 38.16 20.71
C SER A 177 13.84 38.23 21.59
N ASP A 178 13.69 38.13 22.92
CA ASP A 178 14.83 38.12 23.84
C ASP A 178 15.76 36.92 23.62
N ILE A 179 15.20 35.73 23.34
CA ILE A 179 15.97 34.53 23.00
C ILE A 179 16.74 34.71 21.69
N GLU A 180 16.11 35.28 20.67
CA GLU A 180 16.76 35.55 19.38
C GLU A 180 17.90 36.56 19.52
N GLN A 181 17.70 37.63 20.29
CA GLN A 181 18.72 38.64 20.56
C GLN A 181 19.88 38.08 21.40
N ALA A 182 19.60 37.23 22.39
CA ALA A 182 20.63 36.57 23.19
C ALA A 182 21.51 35.66 22.32
N LYS A 183 20.90 34.86 21.43
CA LYS A 183 21.63 34.01 20.47
C LYS A 183 22.49 34.84 19.51
N ALA A 184 21.96 35.93 18.97
CA ALA A 184 22.68 36.79 18.04
C ALA A 184 23.87 37.51 18.70
N SER A 185 23.75 37.87 19.98
CA SER A 185 24.80 38.54 20.75
C SER A 185 25.82 37.58 21.38
N GLY A 186 25.64 36.25 21.22
CA GLY A 186 26.51 35.24 21.83
C GLY A 186 26.34 35.13 23.36
N THR A 187 25.24 35.64 23.90
CA THR A 187 24.89 35.53 25.33
C THR A 187 24.03 34.30 25.60
N ASN A 188 23.97 33.85 26.86
CA ASN A 188 23.24 32.64 27.23
C ASN A 188 21.70 32.90 27.24
N PRO A 189 20.89 32.21 26.41
CA PRO A 189 19.44 32.36 26.36
C PRO A 189 18.68 31.53 27.42
N ASP A 190 19.35 30.90 28.38
CA ASP A 190 18.71 29.97 29.33
C ASP A 190 17.60 30.62 30.16
N ALA A 191 17.83 31.82 30.69
CA ALA A 191 16.86 32.52 31.53
C ALA A 191 15.53 32.84 30.79
N PRO A 192 15.53 33.50 29.61
CA PRO A 192 14.29 33.73 28.87
C PRO A 192 13.67 32.43 28.35
N TYR A 193 14.47 31.40 28.05
CA TYR A 193 13.92 30.08 27.70
C TYR A 193 13.14 29.44 28.86
N GLN A 194 13.67 29.49 30.09
CA GLN A 194 12.98 28.99 31.28
C GLN A 194 11.68 29.76 31.53
N GLN A 195 11.71 31.09 31.39
CA GLN A 195 10.53 31.93 31.52
C GLN A 195 9.45 31.58 30.48
N LEU A 196 9.85 31.33 29.24
CA LEU A 196 8.94 30.88 28.17
C LEU A 196 8.28 29.53 28.51
N GLN A 197 9.04 28.57 29.03
CA GLN A 197 8.48 27.28 29.45
C GLN A 197 7.47 27.46 30.60
N SER A 198 7.82 28.25 31.62
CA SER A 198 6.91 28.54 32.74
C SER A 198 5.63 29.28 32.29
N LEU A 199 5.75 30.21 31.34
CA LEU A 199 4.60 30.89 30.74
C LEU A 199 3.68 29.89 30.04
N LEU A 200 4.23 29.04 29.16
CA LEU A 200 3.45 28.05 28.42
C LEU A 200 2.83 27.00 29.33
N GLU A 201 3.50 26.61 30.41
CA GLU A 201 2.95 25.68 31.39
C GLU A 201 1.75 26.27 32.14
N ARG A 202 1.86 27.53 32.58
CA ARG A 202 0.75 28.26 33.20
C ARG A 202 -0.42 28.43 32.24
N TYR A 203 -0.15 28.89 31.03
CA TYR A 203 -1.14 29.03 29.96
C TYR A 203 -1.90 27.72 29.70
N ARG A 204 -1.19 26.58 29.56
CA ARG A 204 -1.84 25.27 29.38
C ARG A 204 -2.67 24.86 30.58
N GLY A 205 -2.26 25.26 31.80
CA GLY A 205 -3.01 25.05 33.02
C GLY A 205 -4.33 25.84 33.04
N GLU A 206 -4.27 27.13 32.71
CA GLU A 206 -5.42 28.05 32.68
C GLU A 206 -6.41 27.69 31.57
N HIS A 207 -5.92 27.28 30.40
CA HIS A 207 -6.73 26.91 29.24
C HIS A 207 -7.00 25.40 29.12
N ARG A 208 -6.80 24.64 30.21
CA ARG A 208 -6.93 23.17 30.21
C ARG A 208 -8.24 22.69 29.59
N GLN A 209 -9.38 23.29 29.97
CA GLN A 209 -10.68 22.89 29.47
C GLN A 209 -10.82 23.05 27.95
N GLN A 210 -10.29 24.13 27.38
CA GLN A 210 -10.32 24.37 25.94
C GLN A 210 -9.37 23.42 25.19
N LEU A 211 -8.19 23.15 25.76
CA LEU A 211 -7.23 22.19 25.21
C LEU A 211 -7.77 20.75 25.26
N ASP A 212 -8.49 20.40 26.32
CA ASP A 212 -9.18 19.11 26.47
C ASP A 212 -10.31 18.99 25.43
N ALA A 213 -11.12 20.04 25.21
CA ALA A 213 -12.13 20.03 24.15
C ALA A 213 -11.52 19.87 22.74
N LEU A 214 -10.35 20.45 22.48
CA LEU A 214 -9.62 20.22 21.22
C LEU A 214 -9.08 18.78 21.12
N ARG A 215 -8.66 18.20 22.24
CA ARG A 215 -8.23 16.79 22.30
C ARG A 215 -9.40 15.84 22.02
N ASP A 216 -10.55 16.07 22.63
CA ASP A 216 -11.75 15.28 22.40
C ASP A 216 -12.16 15.30 20.93
N ARG A 217 -12.06 16.46 20.26
CA ARG A 217 -12.28 16.56 18.80
C ARG A 217 -11.31 15.73 17.97
N VAL A 218 -10.03 15.68 18.35
CA VAL A 218 -9.04 14.81 17.69
C VAL A 218 -9.40 13.34 17.87
N ASP A 219 -9.78 12.95 19.08
CA ASP A 219 -10.13 11.57 19.39
C ASP A 219 -11.43 11.15 18.67
N GLN A 220 -12.42 12.04 18.60
CA GLN A 220 -13.64 11.85 17.79
C GLN A 220 -13.31 11.71 16.30
N ALA A 221 -12.50 12.61 15.74
CA ALA A 221 -12.10 12.54 14.33
C ALA A 221 -11.37 11.23 14.01
N ARG A 222 -10.50 10.75 14.91
CA ARG A 222 -9.80 9.47 14.76
C ARG A 222 -10.75 8.27 14.86
N ALA A 223 -11.71 8.30 15.78
CA ALA A 223 -12.73 7.27 15.88
C ALA A 223 -13.57 7.20 14.60
N MET A 224 -14.01 8.36 14.11
CA MET A 224 -14.72 8.51 12.84
C MET A 224 -13.92 7.96 11.66
N GLN A 225 -12.63 8.30 11.54
CA GLN A 225 -11.78 7.79 10.46
C GLN A 225 -11.68 6.24 10.46
N LYS A 226 -11.63 5.62 11.65
CA LYS A 226 -11.66 4.16 11.77
C LYS A 226 -13.01 3.58 11.34
N GLN A 227 -14.12 4.24 11.69
CA GLN A 227 -15.47 3.83 11.29
C GLN A 227 -15.66 3.95 9.78
N ILE A 228 -15.19 5.04 9.16
CA ILE A 228 -15.17 5.21 7.71
C ILE A 228 -14.34 4.12 7.03
N ALA A 229 -13.17 3.78 7.59
CA ALA A 229 -12.34 2.70 7.05
C ALA A 229 -13.07 1.34 7.11
N LEU A 230 -13.81 1.06 8.19
CA LEU A 230 -14.63 -0.15 8.32
C LEU A 230 -15.83 -0.14 7.36
N ALA A 231 -16.50 1.00 7.19
CA ALA A 231 -17.62 1.14 6.26
C ALA A 231 -17.18 0.94 4.80
N ASN A 232 -15.97 1.40 4.45
CA ASN A 232 -15.37 1.18 3.13
C ASN A 232 -14.61 -0.14 3.02
N ASP A 233 -14.64 -0.99 4.05
CA ASP A 233 -14.08 -2.33 3.93
C ASP A 233 -14.94 -3.16 2.95
N ARG A 234 -14.28 -3.83 2.02
CA ARG A 234 -14.91 -4.68 0.99
C ARG A 234 -14.92 -6.16 1.37
N THR A 235 -14.44 -6.49 2.57
CA THR A 235 -14.26 -7.87 3.04
C THR A 235 -15.37 -8.36 3.96
N TRP A 236 -16.43 -7.55 4.13
CA TRP A 236 -17.60 -7.94 4.90
C TRP A 236 -18.23 -9.24 4.37
N PRO A 237 -18.60 -10.19 5.25
CA PRO A 237 -19.33 -11.39 4.85
C PRO A 237 -20.66 -11.05 4.15
N PHE A 238 -20.97 -11.76 3.06
CA PHE A 238 -22.18 -11.50 2.26
C PHE A 238 -23.48 -11.61 3.08
N VAL A 239 -23.47 -12.37 4.19
CA VAL A 239 -24.63 -12.54 5.09
C VAL A 239 -25.06 -11.27 5.82
N LEU A 240 -24.21 -10.24 5.82
CA LEU A 240 -24.53 -8.94 6.43
C LEU A 240 -25.27 -8.00 5.48
N PHE A 241 -25.38 -8.36 4.19
CA PHE A 241 -26.06 -7.56 3.19
C PHE A 241 -27.51 -8.03 3.04
N SER A 242 -28.42 -7.07 2.86
CA SER A 242 -29.82 -7.39 2.60
C SER A 242 -30.00 -8.03 1.22
N GLU A 243 -31.07 -8.82 1.06
CA GLU A 243 -31.43 -9.38 -0.25
C GLU A 243 -31.60 -8.29 -1.32
N GLN A 244 -32.11 -7.12 -0.93
CA GLN A 244 -32.26 -5.97 -1.81
C GLN A 244 -30.90 -5.49 -2.33
N GLN A 245 -29.91 -5.28 -1.43
CA GLN A 245 -28.57 -4.84 -1.80
C GLN A 245 -27.87 -5.83 -2.75
N LEU A 246 -27.98 -7.13 -2.47
CA LEU A 246 -27.44 -8.16 -3.37
C LEU A 246 -28.18 -8.19 -4.72
N GLY A 247 -29.50 -7.95 -4.71
CA GLY A 247 -30.31 -7.83 -5.91
C GLY A 247 -29.96 -6.60 -6.76
N ASP A 248 -29.69 -5.46 -6.13
CA ASP A 248 -29.23 -4.22 -6.78
C ASP A 248 -27.86 -4.41 -7.42
N LEU A 249 -26.91 -4.98 -6.67
CA LEU A 249 -25.57 -5.31 -7.19
C LEU A 249 -25.68 -6.23 -8.41
N ARG A 250 -26.52 -7.27 -8.34
CA ARG A 250 -26.75 -8.19 -9.47
C ARG A 250 -27.31 -7.44 -10.68
N ARG A 251 -28.30 -6.58 -10.50
CA ARG A 251 -28.88 -5.77 -11.59
C ARG A 251 -27.84 -4.87 -12.23
N ALA A 252 -27.02 -4.19 -11.42
CA ALA A 252 -25.95 -3.33 -11.91
C ALA A 252 -24.90 -4.11 -12.72
N VAL A 253 -24.49 -5.29 -12.23
CA VAL A 253 -23.53 -6.15 -12.95
C VAL A 253 -24.11 -6.63 -14.28
N VAL A 254 -25.36 -7.11 -14.30
CA VAL A 254 -26.02 -7.56 -15.54
C VAL A 254 -26.23 -6.40 -16.51
N GLY A 255 -26.63 -5.23 -16.02
CA GLY A 255 -26.82 -4.03 -16.83
C GLY A 255 -25.53 -3.53 -17.48
N ALA A 256 -24.38 -3.68 -16.82
CA ALA A 256 -23.07 -3.31 -17.38
C ALA A 256 -22.55 -4.28 -18.46
N MET A 257 -23.20 -5.43 -18.66
CA MET A 257 -22.82 -6.42 -19.68
C MET A 257 -23.54 -6.21 -21.02
N HIS A 258 -24.48 -5.27 -21.10
CA HIS A 258 -25.28 -4.95 -22.28
C HIS A 258 -24.99 -3.53 -22.78
#